data_AF-A0A3M8W2A0-F1
#
_entry.id   AF-A0A3M8W2A0-F1
#
_cell.length_a   1.000
_cell.length_b   1.000
_cell.length_c   1.000
_cell.angle_alpha   90.00
_cell.angle_beta   90.00
_cell.angle_gamma   90.00
#
_symmetry.space_group_name_H-M   'P 1'
#
loop_
_entity.id
_entity.type
_entity.pdbx_description
1 polymer ?
#
loop_
_entity_poly.entity_id
_entity_poly.type
_entity_poly.pdbx_seq_one_letter_code
_entity_poly.pdbx_strand_id
1 'polypeptide(L)' 'MRPTPTPQSPALVTTSTDQANEAIRVFLRARAGRALRPAERAEYGRLLGVYTRALRGEMEQAA' A
#
# COMPACT_ATOMS: atom_id res chain seq x y z
N MET A 1 21.11 -30.21 11.15
CA MET A 1 21.27 -28.75 11.29
C MET A 1 20.00 -28.08 10.78
N ARG A 2 19.34 -27.28 11.61
CA ARG A 2 18.09 -26.59 11.26
C ARG A 2 18.46 -25.23 10.65
N PRO A 3 17.99 -24.84 9.46
CA PRO A 3 18.34 -23.54 8.90
C PRO A 3 17.72 -22.44 9.77
N THR A 4 18.58 -21.55 10.25
CA THR A 4 18.20 -20.35 10.99
C THR A 4 17.35 -19.46 10.07
N PRO A 5 16.16 -18.99 10.47
CA PRO A 5 15.45 -17.98 9.71
C PRO A 5 16.29 -16.70 9.77
N THR A 6 16.89 -16.33 8.63
CA THR A 6 17.58 -15.06 8.49
C THR A 6 16.59 -13.94 8.85
N PRO A 7 16.92 -13.04 9.78
CA PRO A 7 16.10 -11.85 10.00
C PRO A 7 16.10 -11.06 8.69
N GLN A 8 14.95 -11.01 8.03
CA GLN A 8 14.78 -10.11 6.90
C GLN A 8 14.99 -8.69 7.46
N SER A 9 16.10 -8.07 7.09
CA SER A 9 16.31 -6.64 7.33
C SER A 9 15.04 -5.91 6.93
N PRO A 10 14.57 -4.91 7.71
CA PRO A 10 13.59 -3.98 7.21
C PRO A 10 14.32 -3.10 6.19
N ALA A 11 14.63 -3.67 5.02
CA ALA A 11 14.63 -2.88 3.82
C ALA A 11 13.29 -2.15 3.89
N LEU A 12 13.36 -0.83 3.94
CA LEU A 12 12.21 0.02 3.75
C LEU A 12 11.59 -0.47 2.45
N VAL A 13 10.60 -1.36 2.54
CA VAL A 13 9.90 -1.88 1.37
C VAL A 13 9.10 -0.68 0.93
N THR A 14 9.70 0.14 0.08
CA THR A 14 9.02 1.21 -0.60
C THR A 14 7.95 0.51 -1.41
N THR A 15 6.71 0.56 -0.92
CA THR A 15 5.56 0.03 -1.63
C THR A 15 5.55 0.72 -3.00
N SER A 16 5.60 -0.06 -4.08
CA SER A 16 5.51 0.52 -5.43
C SER A 16 4.14 1.13 -5.64
N THR A 17 4.02 2.04 -6.61
CA THR A 17 2.75 2.65 -6.99
C THR A 17 1.72 1.58 -7.34
N ASP A 18 2.12 0.55 -8.09
CA ASP A 18 1.25 -0.57 -8.47
C ASP A 18 0.77 -1.37 -7.26
N GLN A 19 1.64 -1.67 -6.29
CA GLN A 19 1.26 -2.40 -5.09
C GLN A 19 0.27 -1.59 -4.24
N ALA A 20 0.50 -0.29 -4.10
CA ALA A 20 -0.42 0.60 -3.38
C ALA A 20 -1.77 0.73 -4.10
N ASN A 21 -1.76 0.81 -5.43
CA ASN A 21 -2.97 0.87 -6.26
C ASN A 21 -3.79 -0.43 -6.16
N GLU A 22 -3.13 -1.59 -6.17
CA GLU A 22 -3.81 -2.87 -6.03
C GLU A 22 -4.44 -3.02 -4.63
N ALA A 23 -3.76 -2.56 -3.57
CA ALA A 23 -4.35 -2.53 -2.24
C ALA A 23 -5.62 -1.68 -2.18
N ILE A 24 -5.64 -0.52 -2.86
CA ILE A 24 -6.84 0.32 -3.01
C ILE A 24 -7.95 -0.44 -3.74
N ARG A 25 -7.65 -1.10 -4.85
CA ARG A 25 -8.63 -1.86 -5.65
C ARG A 25 -9.25 -3.00 -4.83
N VAL A 26 -8.43 -3.79 -4.14
CA VAL A 26 -8.90 -4.87 -3.26
C VAL A 26 -9.79 -4.30 -2.14
N PHE A 27 -9.38 -3.20 -1.51
CA PHE A 27 -10.15 -2.54 -0.45
C PHE A 27 -11.53 -2.10 -0.92
N LEU A 28 -11.62 -1.47 -2.09
CA LEU A 28 -12.88 -1.00 -2.67
C LEU A 28 -13.74 -2.15 -3.17
N ARG A 29 -13.15 -3.17 -3.80
CA ARG A 29 -13.86 -4.36 -4.29
C ARG A 29 -14.57 -5.10 -3.16
N ALA A 30 -13.91 -5.27 -2.02
CA ALA A 30 -14.51 -5.89 -0.82
C ALA A 30 -15.71 -5.12 -0.24
N ARG A 31 -15.90 -3.86 -0.67
CA ARG A 31 -16.93 -2.94 -0.18
C ARG A 31 -17.84 -2.44 -1.30
N ALA A 32 -17.81 -3.09 -2.45
CA ALA A 32 -18.61 -2.75 -3.60
C ALA A 32 -20.12 -2.79 -3.26
N GLY A 33 -20.89 -1.89 -3.87
CA GLY A 33 -22.34 -1.84 -3.70
C GLY A 33 -22.84 -1.15 -2.43
N ARG A 34 -21.95 -0.56 -1.60
CA ARG A 34 -22.36 0.30 -0.49
C ARG A 34 -21.42 1.47 -0.27
N ALA A 35 -21.91 2.51 0.41
CA ALA A 35 -21.07 3.58 0.91
C ALA A 35 -20.06 3.08 1.96
N LEU A 36 -18.86 3.66 1.97
CA LEU A 36 -17.88 3.44 3.03
C LEU A 36 -18.41 4.00 4.36
N ARG A 37 -18.11 3.30 5.46
CA ARG A 37 -18.33 3.79 6.82
C ARG A 37 -17.23 4.80 7.18
N PRO A 38 -17.41 5.64 8.23
CA PRO A 38 -16.39 6.61 8.64
C PRO A 38 -15.00 5.99 8.87
N ALA A 39 -14.92 4.84 9.55
CA ALA A 39 -13.65 4.14 9.76
C ALA A 39 -13.00 3.65 8.45
N GLU A 40 -13.82 3.22 7.49
CA GLU A 40 -13.34 2.76 6.19
C GLU A 40 -12.89 3.92 5.31
N ARG A 41 -13.51 5.10 5.44
CA ARG A 41 -13.01 6.34 4.81
C ARG A 41 -11.63 6.72 5.36
N ALA A 42 -11.43 6.61 6.67
CA ALA A 42 -10.12 6.86 7.28
C ALA A 42 -9.06 5.89 6.74
N GLU A 43 -9.40 4.60 6.63
CA GLU A 43 -8.49 3.59 6.07
C GLU A 43 -8.21 3.82 4.58
N TYR A 44 -9.23 4.15 3.80
CA TYR A 44 -9.05 4.54 2.40
C TYR A 44 -8.13 5.76 2.25
N GLY A 45 -8.25 6.75 3.14
CA GLY A 45 -7.34 7.90 3.19
C GLY A 45 -5.89 7.51 3.46
N ARG A 46 -5.66 6.51 4.33
CA ARG A 46 -4.30 5.96 4.56
C ARG A 46 -3.74 5.28 3.32
N LEU A 47 -4.55 4.47 2.64
CA LEU A 47 -4.15 3.81 1.40
C LEU A 47 -3.80 4.83 0.29
N LEU A 48 -4.59 5.90 0.16
CA LEU A 48 -4.26 7.02 -0.73
C LEU A 48 -2.95 7.72 -0.33
N GLY A 49 -2.71 7.90 0.97
CA GLY A 49 -1.46 8.44 1.48
C GLY A 49 -0.23 7.60 1.12
N VAL A 50 -0.36 6.27 1.13
CA VAL A 50 0.70 5.36 0.68
C VAL A 50 0.91 5.47 -0.82
N TYR A 51 -0.16 5.40 -1.61
CA TYR A 51 -0.10 5.52 -3.08
C TYR A 51 0.55 6.83 -3.53
N THR A 52 0.16 7.96 -2.96
CA THR A 52 0.71 9.28 -3.33
C THR A 52 2.19 9.43 -2.97
N ARG A 53 2.65 8.82 -1.88
CA ARG A 53 4.09 8.78 -1.54
C ARG A 53 4.87 7.89 -2.50
N ALA A 54 4.33 6.72 -2.84
CA ALA A 54 4.93 5.81 -3.81
C ALA A 54 5.08 6.48 -5.19
N LEU A 55 4.00 7.10 -5.67
CA LEU A 55 3.97 7.81 -6.94
C LEU A 55 5.01 8.94 -7.00
N ARG A 56 5.14 9.72 -5.92
CA ARG A 56 6.16 10.77 -5.83
C ARG A 56 7.57 10.18 -5.89
N GLY A 57 7.84 9.13 -5.12
CA GLY A 57 9.16 8.48 -5.11
C GLY A 57 9.54 7.87 -6.45
N GLU A 58 8.59 7.37 -7.22
CA GLU A 58 8.83 6.89 -8.59
C GLU A 58 9.07 8.05 -9.57
N MET A 59 8.32 9.16 -9.47
CA MET A 59 8.54 10.36 -10.29
C MET A 59 9.92 10.98 -10.04
N GLU A 60 10.36 11.04 -8.79
CA GLU A 60 11.70 11.53 -8.40
C GLU A 60 12.84 10.64 -8.93
N GLN A 61 12.60 9.33 -9.10
CA GLN A 61 13.57 8.40 -9.68
C GLN A 61 13.61 8.43 -11.21
N ALA A 62 12.58 8.95 -11.86
CA ALA A 62 12.46 9.04 -13.31
C ALA A 62 12.97 10.39 -13.89
N ALA A 63 13.35 11.33 -13.03
CA ALA A 63 13.86 12.67 -13.36
C ALA A 63 15.39 12.70 -13.42
#